data_AF-A0A3N5S569-F1
#
_entry.id   AF-A0A3N5S569-F1
#
_cell.length_a   1.000
_cell.length_b   1.000
_cell.length_c   1.000
_cell.angle_alpha   90.00
_cell.angle_beta   90.00
_cell.angle_gamma   90.00
#
_symmetry.space_group_name_H-M   'P 1'
#
loop_
_entity.id
_entity.type
_entity.pdbx_description
1 polymer ?
#
loop_
_entity_poly.entity_id
_entity_poly.type
_entity_poly.pdbx_seq_one_letter_code
_entity_poly.pdbx_strand_id
1 'polypeptide(L)'
;RGWKYIVLHHTATGSGSVESIHADHVKKKDKSGNNWLGIGYHFVIGNGQGMTDGEIEPTFRWRTQIQGAHAGSSDKEYNEVGIGVCLVGNFENDPPTPAQIQSTKLLVQTLRREYAIGAAQVVPHNDIRASATACPGKLFPMAEVASERPAVVFGLDPSGVPVESMASSLGSVLR
;
A
#
# COMPACT_ATOMS: atom_id res chain seq x y z
N ARG A 1 -17.00 0.09 1.90
CA ARG A 1 -16.93 1.32 2.73
C ARG A 1 -16.81 2.53 1.79
N GLY A 2 -17.04 3.76 2.27
CA GLY A 2 -16.76 4.98 1.50
C GLY A 2 -15.28 5.39 1.59
N TRP A 3 -14.39 4.60 1.01
CA TRP A 3 -12.95 4.90 0.99
C TRP A 3 -12.67 6.21 0.24
N LYS A 4 -11.84 7.08 0.81
CA LYS A 4 -11.57 8.43 0.28
C LYS A 4 -10.10 8.70 -0.03
N TYR A 5 -9.19 7.95 0.58
CA TYR A 5 -7.74 8.17 0.46
C TYR A 5 -6.99 6.86 0.24
N ILE A 6 -5.81 6.94 -0.35
CA ILE A 6 -4.81 5.88 -0.35
C ILE A 6 -3.55 6.44 0.31
N VAL A 7 -3.08 5.81 1.36
CA VAL A 7 -1.90 6.27 2.11
C VAL A 7 -0.75 5.30 1.87
N LEU A 8 0.36 5.80 1.32
CA LEU A 8 1.51 4.98 0.95
C LEU A 8 2.55 4.96 2.07
N HIS A 9 3.03 3.75 2.39
CA HIS A 9 3.97 3.46 3.47
C HIS A 9 5.13 2.58 3.01
N HIS A 10 6.20 2.59 3.80
CA HIS A 10 7.23 1.55 3.79
C HIS A 10 7.28 0.84 5.14
N THR A 11 7.93 -0.33 5.21
CA THR A 11 8.16 -1.02 6.49
C THR A 11 9.36 -0.46 7.27
N ALA A 12 10.24 0.28 6.60
CA ALA A 12 11.57 0.68 7.07
C ALA A 12 12.50 -0.51 7.41
N THR A 13 12.15 -1.71 6.94
CA THR A 13 12.92 -2.96 7.11
C THR A 13 13.23 -3.59 5.76
N GLY A 14 14.35 -4.31 5.65
CA GLY A 14 14.75 -4.96 4.39
C GLY A 14 13.96 -6.24 4.05
N SER A 15 13.18 -6.75 5.00
CA SER A 15 12.40 -7.99 4.88
C SER A 15 11.11 -7.89 5.70
N GLY A 16 10.08 -8.62 5.29
CA GLY A 16 8.81 -8.73 6.01
C GLY A 16 7.74 -9.49 5.22
N SER A 17 6.73 -9.97 5.94
CA SER A 17 5.49 -10.52 5.40
C SER A 17 4.27 -9.97 6.12
N VAL A 18 3.05 -10.23 5.63
CA VAL A 18 1.82 -9.88 6.35
C VAL A 18 1.83 -10.49 7.75
N GLU A 19 2.26 -11.75 7.90
CA GLU A 19 2.35 -12.45 9.19
C GLU A 19 3.39 -11.82 10.12
N SER A 20 4.60 -11.53 9.61
CA SER A 20 5.66 -10.98 10.46
C SER A 20 5.30 -9.58 10.94
N ILE A 21 4.75 -8.74 10.06
CA ILE A 21 4.29 -7.39 10.41
C ILE A 21 3.09 -7.47 11.36
N HIS A 22 2.17 -8.41 11.14
CA HIS A 22 1.05 -8.64 12.05
C HIS A 22 1.53 -9.04 13.45
N ALA A 23 2.44 -10.02 13.54
CA ALA A 23 3.02 -10.50 14.79
C ALA A 23 3.74 -9.38 15.56
N ASP A 24 4.38 -8.44 14.87
CA ASP A 24 5.00 -7.29 15.52
C ASP A 24 3.98 -6.22 15.92
N HIS A 25 2.93 -6.04 15.13
CA HIS A 25 1.91 -5.04 15.43
C HIS A 25 1.00 -5.45 16.60
N VAL A 26 0.66 -6.72 16.78
CA VAL A 26 -0.15 -7.18 17.94
C VAL A 26 0.53 -6.93 19.29
N LYS A 27 1.85 -6.76 19.29
CA LYS A 27 2.65 -6.40 20.48
C LYS A 27 2.60 -4.90 20.80
N LYS A 28 2.07 -4.06 19.91
CA LYS A 28 2.01 -2.60 20.07
C LYS A 28 0.76 -2.17 20.84
N LYS A 29 0.87 -1.00 21.47
CA LYS A 29 -0.23 -0.29 22.14
C LYS A 29 -0.48 1.07 21.50
N ASP A 30 -1.72 1.52 21.51
CA ASP A 30 -2.07 2.89 21.12
C ASP A 30 -1.75 3.89 22.26
N LYS A 31 -2.01 5.19 22.02
CA LYS A 31 -1.78 6.25 23.01
C LYS A 31 -2.62 6.11 24.28
N SER A 32 -3.71 5.36 24.22
CA SER A 32 -4.61 5.08 25.33
C SER A 32 -4.25 3.76 26.05
N GLY A 33 -3.19 3.07 25.62
CA GLY A 33 -2.74 1.82 26.20
C GLY A 33 -3.45 0.56 25.68
N ASN A 34 -4.36 0.70 24.71
CA ASN A 34 -5.07 -0.43 24.13
C ASN A 34 -4.16 -1.20 23.17
N ASN A 35 -4.29 -2.53 23.16
CA ASN A 35 -3.53 -3.36 22.23
C ASN A 35 -3.99 -3.11 20.80
N TRP A 36 -3.04 -3.13 19.86
CA TRP A 36 -3.38 -3.12 18.45
C TRP A 36 -4.02 -4.45 18.05
N LEU A 37 -5.03 -4.38 17.18
CA LEU A 37 -5.69 -5.56 16.61
C LEU A 37 -4.76 -6.40 15.70
N GLY A 38 -3.61 -5.85 15.32
CA GLY A 38 -2.64 -6.46 14.42
C GLY A 38 -2.13 -5.48 13.38
N ILE A 39 -1.63 -6.01 12.26
CA ILE A 39 -1.10 -5.23 11.13
C ILE A 39 -2.01 -4.03 10.81
N GLY A 40 -1.42 -2.85 10.63
CA GLY A 40 -2.16 -1.59 10.53
C GLY A 40 -2.64 -1.24 9.13
N TYR A 41 -2.14 -1.95 8.11
CA TYR A 41 -2.33 -1.66 6.69
C TYR A 41 -3.41 -2.56 6.08
N HIS A 42 -3.96 -2.15 4.95
CA HIS A 42 -4.92 -2.94 4.17
C HIS A 42 -4.21 -3.86 3.19
N PHE A 43 -3.09 -3.42 2.62
CA PHE A 43 -2.27 -4.19 1.70
C PHE A 43 -0.79 -4.12 2.07
N VAL A 44 -0.08 -5.20 1.81
CA VAL A 44 1.39 -5.26 1.83
C VAL A 44 1.90 -5.63 0.43
N ILE A 45 3.00 -5.01 -0.01
CA ILE A 45 3.66 -5.34 -1.27
C ILE A 45 5.08 -5.85 -1.00
N GLY A 46 5.35 -7.09 -1.41
CA GLY A 46 6.63 -7.76 -1.19
C GLY A 46 7.79 -7.20 -2.03
N ASN A 47 9.02 -7.40 -1.55
CA ASN A 47 10.27 -6.99 -2.23
C ASN A 47 11.18 -8.18 -2.58
N GLY A 48 10.66 -9.42 -2.50
CA GLY A 48 11.45 -10.64 -2.66
C GLY A 48 12.12 -11.15 -1.38
N GLN A 49 11.97 -10.46 -0.25
CA GLN A 49 12.53 -10.85 1.06
C GLN A 49 11.43 -11.04 2.11
N GLY A 50 10.92 -12.26 2.24
CA GLY A 50 9.80 -12.62 3.13
C GLY A 50 8.44 -12.71 2.40
N MET A 51 8.28 -11.96 1.32
CA MET A 51 7.18 -12.08 0.34
C MET A 51 7.76 -12.06 -1.07
N THR A 52 7.04 -12.60 -2.05
CA THR A 52 7.46 -12.54 -3.45
C THR A 52 7.56 -11.08 -3.92
N ASP A 53 8.55 -10.76 -4.76
CA ASP A 53 8.73 -9.39 -5.24
C ASP A 53 7.53 -8.91 -6.06
N GLY A 54 6.97 -7.77 -5.69
CA GLY A 54 5.75 -7.21 -6.28
C GLY A 54 4.46 -7.93 -5.88
N GLU A 55 4.48 -8.95 -5.02
CA GLU A 55 3.25 -9.60 -4.56
C GLU A 55 2.39 -8.65 -3.75
N ILE A 56 1.12 -8.49 -4.14
CA ILE A 56 0.14 -7.69 -3.44
C ILE A 56 -0.67 -8.61 -2.53
N GLU A 57 -0.49 -8.47 -1.22
CA GLU A 57 -1.20 -9.30 -0.26
C GLU A 57 -2.20 -8.47 0.57
N PRO A 58 -3.51 -8.78 0.48
CA PRO A 58 -4.52 -8.12 1.30
C PRO A 58 -4.53 -8.68 2.72
N THR A 59 -4.51 -7.78 3.70
CA THR A 59 -4.58 -8.15 5.12
C THR A 59 -6.02 -8.42 5.55
N PHE A 60 -6.19 -8.88 6.79
CA PHE A 60 -7.52 -9.05 7.38
C PHE A 60 -8.34 -7.74 7.36
N ARG A 61 -7.70 -6.55 7.39
CA ARG A 61 -8.40 -5.27 7.37
C ARG A 61 -9.10 -5.01 6.05
N TRP A 62 -8.44 -5.35 4.95
CA TRP A 62 -9.04 -5.28 3.63
C TRP A 62 -10.16 -6.31 3.48
N ARG A 63 -9.89 -7.58 3.80
CA ARG A 63 -10.85 -8.67 3.63
C ARG A 63 -12.13 -8.48 4.44
N THR A 64 -12.03 -7.88 5.63
CA THR A 64 -13.18 -7.58 6.49
C THR A 64 -13.69 -6.14 6.35
N GLN A 65 -13.06 -5.35 5.47
CA GLN A 65 -13.43 -3.96 5.20
C GLN A 65 -13.56 -3.14 6.50
N ILE A 66 -12.53 -3.17 7.34
CA ILE A 66 -12.42 -2.37 8.57
C ILE A 66 -11.36 -1.27 8.44
N GLN A 67 -11.45 -0.25 9.29
CA GLN A 67 -10.53 0.88 9.34
C GLN A 67 -9.07 0.45 9.56
N GLY A 68 -8.15 1.29 9.13
CA GLY A 68 -6.71 1.15 9.32
C GLY A 68 -6.22 1.50 10.72
N ALA A 69 -4.94 1.22 10.97
CA ALA A 69 -4.19 1.72 12.12
C ALA A 69 -2.77 2.10 11.66
N HIS A 70 -2.67 3.00 10.68
CA HIS A 70 -1.41 3.31 10.00
C HIS A 70 -1.08 4.80 9.94
N ALA A 71 -2.09 5.68 9.97
CA ALA A 71 -1.91 7.10 9.70
C ALA A 71 -1.22 7.87 10.84
N GLY A 72 -1.65 7.67 12.09
CA GLY A 72 -1.14 8.47 13.23
C GLY A 72 -1.31 9.99 13.03
N SER A 73 -2.30 10.40 12.24
CA SER A 73 -2.66 11.78 11.95
C SER A 73 -3.52 12.38 13.07
N SER A 74 -3.58 13.72 13.13
CA SER A 74 -4.59 14.44 13.91
C SER A 74 -5.97 14.31 13.28
N ASP A 75 -6.03 14.18 11.96
CA ASP A 75 -7.25 13.86 11.23
C ASP A 75 -7.50 12.34 11.26
N LYS A 76 -8.63 11.94 11.83
CA LYS A 76 -9.01 10.53 11.95
C LYS A 76 -9.43 9.91 10.62
N GLU A 77 -9.80 10.73 9.62
CA GLU A 77 -10.27 10.23 8.32
C GLU A 77 -9.24 9.29 7.65
N TYR A 78 -7.94 9.56 7.79
CA TYR A 78 -6.90 8.75 7.16
C TYR A 78 -6.83 7.31 7.66
N ASN A 79 -7.29 7.02 8.89
CA ASN A 79 -7.47 5.64 9.34
C ASN A 79 -8.88 5.12 9.03
N GLU A 80 -9.91 5.94 9.22
CA GLU A 80 -11.32 5.52 9.09
C GLU A 80 -11.75 5.18 7.67
N VAL A 81 -11.27 5.98 6.71
CA VAL A 81 -11.60 5.92 5.28
C VAL A 81 -10.37 6.03 4.37
N GLY A 82 -9.16 5.88 4.91
CA GLY A 82 -7.93 5.77 4.13
C GLY A 82 -7.47 4.32 3.97
N ILE A 83 -7.10 3.94 2.75
CA ILE A 83 -6.53 2.63 2.45
C ILE A 83 -5.01 2.71 2.60
N GLY A 84 -4.47 2.26 3.73
CA GLY A 84 -3.03 2.06 3.91
C GLY A 84 -2.45 0.93 3.04
N VAL A 85 -1.49 1.27 2.18
CA VAL A 85 -0.69 0.33 1.37
C VAL A 85 0.76 0.44 1.81
N CYS A 86 1.36 -0.68 2.24
CA CYS A 86 2.72 -0.70 2.77
C CYS A 86 3.63 -1.57 1.89
N LEU A 87 4.75 -1.03 1.42
CA LEU A 87 5.75 -1.80 0.69
C LEU A 87 6.86 -2.23 1.66
N VAL A 88 7.30 -3.48 1.54
CA VAL A 88 8.47 -3.97 2.29
C VAL A 88 9.72 -3.27 1.75
N GLY A 89 10.46 -2.59 2.64
CA GLY A 89 11.67 -1.87 2.27
C GLY A 89 11.94 -0.65 3.14
N ASN A 90 13.13 -0.07 2.99
CA ASN A 90 13.50 1.22 3.56
C ASN A 90 13.88 2.20 2.46
N PHE A 91 12.88 2.96 1.99
CA PHE A 91 13.07 3.91 0.89
C PHE A 91 13.66 5.27 1.28
N GLU A 92 14.25 5.36 2.48
CA GLU A 92 15.26 6.39 2.74
C GLU A 92 16.63 6.01 2.15
N ASN A 93 16.90 4.70 2.00
CA ASN A 93 18.22 4.21 1.61
C ASN A 93 18.24 3.71 0.16
N ASP A 94 17.22 2.95 -0.25
CA ASP A 94 17.14 2.32 -1.57
C ASP A 94 15.77 2.60 -2.22
N PRO A 95 15.66 2.75 -3.55
CA PRO A 95 14.35 2.88 -4.19
C PRO A 95 13.56 1.55 -4.13
N PRO A 96 12.21 1.57 -4.25
CA PRO A 96 11.45 0.34 -4.42
C PRO A 96 11.86 -0.43 -5.67
N THR A 97 11.64 -1.75 -5.69
CA THR A 97 11.94 -2.57 -6.87
C THR A 97 11.01 -2.21 -8.04
N PRO A 98 11.40 -2.46 -9.30
CA PRO A 98 10.51 -2.26 -10.44
C PRO A 98 9.19 -3.02 -10.33
N ALA A 99 9.21 -4.25 -9.78
CA ALA A 99 8.01 -5.06 -9.56
C ALA A 99 7.10 -4.42 -8.50
N GLN A 100 7.66 -3.92 -7.40
CA GLN A 100 6.90 -3.15 -6.40
C GLN A 100 6.23 -1.92 -7.00
N ILE A 101 6.94 -1.15 -7.83
CA ILE A 101 6.36 0.04 -8.49
C ILE A 101 5.21 -0.35 -9.42
N GLN A 102 5.38 -1.38 -10.24
CA GLN A 102 4.34 -1.87 -11.14
C GLN A 102 3.08 -2.30 -10.37
N SER A 103 3.26 -3.11 -9.32
CA SER A 103 2.17 -3.57 -8.46
C SER A 103 1.48 -2.44 -7.72
N THR A 104 2.25 -1.47 -7.22
CA THR A 104 1.70 -0.30 -6.53
C THR A 104 0.84 0.53 -7.48
N LYS A 105 1.32 0.81 -8.70
CA LYS A 105 0.55 1.56 -9.72
C LYS A 105 -0.73 0.84 -10.07
N LEU A 106 -0.65 -0.46 -10.30
CA LEU A 106 -1.80 -1.30 -10.64
C LEU A 106 -2.85 -1.31 -9.51
N LEU A 107 -2.42 -1.49 -8.25
CA LEU A 107 -3.30 -1.45 -7.09
C LEU A 107 -3.94 -0.07 -6.91
N VAL A 108 -3.13 0.99 -6.92
CA VAL A 108 -3.59 2.38 -6.73
C VAL A 108 -4.61 2.76 -7.81
N GLN A 109 -4.33 2.48 -9.07
CA GLN A 109 -5.26 2.80 -10.17
C GLN A 109 -6.58 2.02 -10.04
N THR A 110 -6.50 0.75 -9.63
CA THR A 110 -7.71 -0.06 -9.45
C THR A 110 -8.57 0.47 -8.30
N LEU A 111 -7.96 0.74 -7.14
CA LEU A 111 -8.67 1.30 -5.99
C LEU A 111 -9.24 2.70 -6.29
N ARG A 112 -8.49 3.53 -7.00
CA ARG A 112 -8.96 4.86 -7.42
C ARG A 112 -10.20 4.78 -8.30
N ARG A 113 -10.19 3.87 -9.29
CA ARG A 113 -11.33 3.69 -10.18
C ARG A 113 -12.55 3.14 -9.42
N GLU A 114 -12.34 2.13 -8.58
CA GLU A 114 -13.41 1.45 -7.85
C GLU A 114 -14.10 2.39 -6.84
N TYR A 115 -13.33 3.21 -6.14
CA TYR A 115 -13.84 4.06 -5.06
C TYR A 115 -13.88 5.56 -5.40
N ALA A 116 -13.70 5.91 -6.68
CA ALA A 116 -13.66 7.29 -7.17
C ALA A 116 -12.67 8.20 -6.38
N ILE A 117 -11.49 7.65 -6.03
CA ILE A 117 -10.45 8.39 -5.31
C ILE A 117 -9.61 9.19 -6.31
N GLY A 118 -9.54 10.51 -6.14
CA GLY A 118 -8.75 11.41 -6.98
C GLY A 118 -7.24 11.26 -6.76
N ALA A 119 -6.43 11.74 -7.71
CA ALA A 119 -4.97 11.64 -7.62
C ALA A 119 -4.40 12.37 -6.39
N ALA A 120 -4.98 13.52 -6.05
CA ALA A 120 -4.60 14.31 -4.88
C ALA A 120 -4.89 13.60 -3.54
N GLN A 121 -5.68 12.54 -3.54
CA GLN A 121 -6.00 11.74 -2.35
C GLN A 121 -5.13 10.47 -2.24
N VAL A 122 -4.15 10.31 -3.14
CA VAL A 122 -3.03 9.37 -2.98
C VAL A 122 -1.89 10.11 -2.30
N VAL A 123 -1.74 9.90 -1.00
CA VAL A 123 -0.87 10.72 -0.15
C VAL A 123 0.26 9.88 0.46
N PRO A 124 1.46 10.46 0.65
CA PRO A 124 2.50 9.82 1.42
C PRO A 124 2.23 9.97 2.92
N HIS A 125 2.76 9.06 3.74
CA HIS A 125 2.54 9.08 5.19
C HIS A 125 3.09 10.35 5.89
N ASN A 126 4.25 10.84 5.46
CA ASN A 126 4.89 12.02 6.03
C ASN A 126 4.05 13.31 5.90
N ASP A 127 3.25 13.44 4.85
CA ASP A 127 2.39 14.61 4.64
C ASP A 127 1.23 14.68 5.64
N ILE A 128 0.79 13.53 6.15
CA ILE A 128 -0.44 13.45 6.96
C ILE A 128 -0.19 13.15 8.43
N ARG A 129 1.02 12.70 8.80
CA ARG A 129 1.31 12.27 10.17
C ARG A 129 1.42 13.46 11.13
N ALA A 130 0.85 13.33 12.33
CA ALA A 130 0.87 14.40 13.34
C ALA A 130 2.28 14.68 13.89
N SER A 131 3.20 13.71 13.81
CA SER A 131 4.60 13.88 14.15
C SER A 131 5.49 13.48 12.98
N ALA A 132 6.67 14.10 12.89
CA ALA A 132 7.60 13.87 11.79
C ALA A 132 7.92 12.38 11.60
N THR A 133 7.84 11.92 10.35
CA THR A 133 8.26 10.58 9.91
C THR A 133 8.94 10.69 8.56
N ALA A 134 9.88 9.79 8.30
CA ALA A 134 10.49 9.66 6.97
C ALA A 134 9.62 8.85 5.99
N CYS A 135 8.61 8.12 6.49
CA CYS A 135 7.76 7.25 5.67
C CYS A 135 6.96 8.05 4.61
N PRO A 136 6.86 7.60 3.34
CA PRO A 136 7.34 6.32 2.80
C PRO A 136 8.81 6.32 2.35
N GLY A 137 9.55 7.40 2.55
CA GLY A 137 10.95 7.52 2.18
C GLY A 137 11.17 8.47 1.01
N LYS A 138 12.25 9.23 1.03
CA LYS A 138 12.63 10.23 0.02
C LYS A 138 12.88 9.64 -1.38
N LEU A 139 13.15 8.34 -1.46
CA LEU A 139 13.34 7.61 -2.72
C LEU A 139 12.05 6.95 -3.22
N PHE A 140 10.93 7.09 -2.50
CA PHE A 140 9.64 6.59 -2.97
C PHE A 140 9.09 7.49 -4.10
N PRO A 141 8.78 6.96 -5.29
CA PRO A 141 8.38 7.75 -6.45
C PRO A 141 6.89 8.13 -6.42
N MET A 142 6.48 8.99 -5.47
CA MET A 142 5.08 9.40 -5.28
C MET A 142 4.43 9.92 -6.56
N ALA A 143 5.13 10.77 -7.32
CA ALA A 143 4.60 11.35 -8.55
C ALA A 143 4.31 10.28 -9.62
N GLU A 144 5.12 9.22 -9.70
CA GLU A 144 4.90 8.13 -10.64
C GLU A 144 3.66 7.31 -10.25
N VAL A 145 3.57 6.96 -8.96
CA VAL A 145 2.51 6.12 -8.41
C VAL A 145 1.15 6.81 -8.39
N ALA A 146 1.11 8.12 -8.06
CA ALA A 146 -0.13 8.89 -8.02
C ALA A 146 -0.63 9.32 -9.42
N SER A 147 0.20 9.18 -10.46
CA SER A 147 -0.14 9.63 -11.80
C SER A 147 -1.38 8.92 -12.37
N GLU A 148 -2.18 9.67 -13.13
CA GLU A 148 -3.34 9.14 -13.86
C GLU A 148 -2.97 8.45 -15.17
N ARG A 149 -1.67 8.41 -15.51
CA ARG A 149 -1.22 7.72 -16.70
C ARG A 149 -1.51 6.23 -16.50
N PRO A 150 -2.28 5.58 -17.39
CA PRO A 150 -2.56 4.16 -17.28
C PRO A 150 -1.25 3.42 -17.07
N ALA A 151 -1.18 2.56 -16.04
CA ALA A 151 -0.12 1.58 -15.94
C ALA A 151 -0.32 0.64 -17.13
N VAL A 152 0.33 0.99 -18.25
CA VAL A 152 0.36 0.29 -19.54
C VAL A 152 -0.60 -0.91 -19.56
N VAL A 153 -1.86 -0.66 -19.89
CA VAL A 153 -2.76 -1.75 -20.32
C VAL A 153 -2.42 -2.01 -21.77
N PHE A 154 -1.33 -2.72 -21.99
CA PHE A 154 -1.09 -3.33 -23.28
C PHE A 154 -0.82 -4.79 -23.01
N GLY A 155 -1.86 -5.58 -23.19
CA GLY A 155 -1.75 -7.01 -23.40
C GLY A 155 -1.08 -7.27 -24.75
N LEU A 156 0.10 -6.72 -24.99
CA LEU A 156 0.99 -6.98 -26.11
C LEU A 156 2.43 -6.74 -25.64
N ASP A 157 3.29 -7.75 -25.82
CA ASP A 157 4.73 -7.59 -25.60
C ASP A 157 5.38 -6.78 -26.75
N PRO A 158 6.70 -6.48 -26.70
CA PRO A 158 7.40 -5.74 -27.76
C PRO A 158 7.34 -6.39 -29.16
N SER A 159 6.87 -7.63 -29.26
CA SER A 159 6.66 -8.36 -30.52
C SER A 159 5.19 -8.43 -30.95
N GLY A 160 4.28 -7.80 -30.20
CA GLY A 160 2.84 -7.78 -30.51
C GLY A 160 2.11 -9.06 -30.09
N VAL A 161 2.62 -9.81 -29.11
CA VAL A 161 1.98 -11.04 -28.62
C VAL A 161 1.11 -10.75 -27.39
N PRO A 162 -0.16 -11.19 -27.36
CA PRO A 162 -1.02 -10.95 -26.22
C PRO A 162 -0.52 -11.54 -24.90
N VAL A 163 -0.26 -10.68 -23.91
CA VAL A 163 0.09 -11.10 -22.54
C VAL A 163 -1.19 -11.29 -21.73
N GLU A 164 -1.50 -12.53 -21.36
CA GLU A 164 -2.66 -12.85 -20.52
C GLU A 164 -2.48 -12.32 -19.08
N SER A 165 -3.04 -11.11 -18.87
CA SER A 165 -3.73 -10.60 -17.67
C SER A 165 -3.12 -10.86 -16.27
N MET A 166 -2.45 -9.85 -15.72
CA MET A 166 -2.39 -9.62 -14.26
C MET A 166 -3.76 -9.23 -13.65
N ALA A 167 -4.76 -8.90 -14.48
CA ALA A 167 -6.08 -8.45 -14.03
C ALA A 167 -6.91 -9.55 -13.31
N SER A 168 -6.68 -10.83 -13.63
CA SER A 168 -7.34 -11.97 -13.01
C SER A 168 -6.98 -12.14 -11.52
N SER A 169 -5.70 -11.93 -11.17
CA SER A 169 -5.20 -11.99 -9.79
C SER A 169 -5.82 -10.89 -8.91
N LEU A 170 -5.88 -9.65 -9.41
CA LEU A 170 -6.47 -8.53 -8.65
C LEU A 170 -7.97 -8.65 -8.41
N GLY A 171 -8.70 -9.24 -9.35
CA GLY A 171 -10.13 -9.51 -9.17
C GLY A 171 -10.43 -10.40 -7.98
N SER A 172 -9.51 -11.31 -7.62
CA SER A 172 -9.61 -12.13 -6.40
C SER A 172 -9.06 -11.44 -5.16
N VAL A 173 -8.06 -10.56 -5.29
CA VAL A 173 -7.44 -9.82 -4.18
C VAL A 173 -8.34 -8.69 -3.66
N LEU A 174 -9.17 -8.10 -4.54
CA LEU A 174 -10.05 -6.98 -4.23
C LEU A 174 -11.46 -7.39 -3.77
N ARG A 175 -11.81 -8.68 -3.86
CA ARG A 175 -13.09 -9.23 -3.40
C ARG A 175 -13.04 -9.72 -1.96
#